data_AF-A0A3B0TN45-F1
#
_entry.id   AF-A0A3B0TN45-F1
#
_cell.length_a   1.000
_cell.length_b   1.000
_cell.length_c   1.000
_cell.angle_alpha   90.00
_cell.angle_beta   90.00
_cell.angle_gamma   90.00
#
_symmetry.space_group_name_H-M   'P 1'
#
loop_
_entity.id
_entity.type
_entity.pdbx_description
1 polymer ?
#
loop_
_entity_poly.entity_id
_entity_poly.type
_entity_poly.pdbx_seq_one_letter_code
_entity_poly.pdbx_strand_id
1 'polypeptide(L)'
;MKIISWNLLYRRGAAAADVAKLIEQEKPDLLLLQEAVTGINKLPGIVGGSFYTLPWKGKTYALGAWLARGEMQTDSLELPFSKVPG
;
A
#
# COMPACT_ATOMS: atom_id res chain seq x y z
N MET A 1 2.66 -12.12 14.31
CA MET A 1 2.26 -11.48 13.05
C MET A 1 1.83 -10.05 13.33
N LYS A 2 2.55 -9.05 12.83
CA LYS A 2 2.20 -7.61 12.92
C LYS A 2 1.74 -7.11 11.55
N ILE A 3 0.58 -6.47 11.52
CA ILE A 3 0.00 -5.86 10.32
C ILE A 3 -0.16 -4.37 10.57
N ILE A 4 0.23 -3.54 9.61
CA ILE A 4 -0.04 -2.10 9.62
C ILE A 4 -0.86 -1.77 8.38
N SER A 5 -1.87 -0.90 8.53
CA SER A 5 -2.66 -0.37 7.42
C SER A 5 -2.55 1.15 7.42
N TRP A 6 -2.15 1.75 6.30
CA TRP A 6 -1.88 3.17 6.20
C TRP A 6 -2.38 3.75 4.87
N ASN A 7 -3.28 4.74 4.96
CA ASN A 7 -3.60 5.61 3.84
C ASN A 7 -2.50 6.67 3.67
N LEU A 8 -1.83 6.64 2.52
CA LEU A 8 -0.63 7.42 2.26
C LEU A 8 -0.90 8.86 1.85
N LEU A 9 -2.11 9.23 1.44
CA LEU A 9 -2.41 10.57 0.93
C LEU A 9 -2.91 11.50 2.04
N TYR A 10 -1.98 12.05 2.83
CA TYR A 10 -2.26 13.20 3.69
C TYR A 10 -1.43 14.42 3.27
N ARG A 11 -2.10 15.49 2.83
CA ARG A 11 -1.56 16.80 2.34
C ARG A 11 -0.60 16.76 1.14
N ARG A 12 0.45 15.94 1.17
CA ARG A 12 1.46 15.80 0.10
C ARG A 12 1.74 14.36 -0.33
N GLY A 13 1.23 13.37 0.42
CA GLY A 13 1.52 11.96 0.18
C GLY A 13 2.81 11.50 0.85
N ALA A 14 2.86 10.27 1.32
CA ALA A 14 4.09 9.63 1.79
C ALA A 14 4.96 9.17 0.61
N ALA A 15 6.28 9.35 0.73
CA ALA A 15 7.23 8.77 -0.20
C ALA A 15 7.56 7.31 0.18
N ALA A 16 8.14 6.56 -0.76
CA ALA A 16 8.61 5.19 -0.48
C ALA A 16 9.63 5.15 0.68
N ALA A 17 10.43 6.21 0.85
CA ALA A 17 11.37 6.34 1.97
C ALA A 17 10.69 6.48 3.34
N ASP A 18 9.53 7.16 3.40
CA ASP A 18 8.77 7.29 4.65
C ASP A 18 8.19 5.93 5.07
N VAL A 19 7.67 5.18 4.09
CA VAL A 19 7.16 3.82 4.30
C VAL A 19 8.30 2.87 4.68
N ALA A 20 9.46 2.98 4.05
CA ALA A 20 10.65 2.20 4.41
C ALA A 20 11.06 2.44 5.87
N LYS A 21 11.12 3.70 6.29
CA LYS A 21 11.44 4.06 7.67
C LYS A 21 10.44 3.45 8.67
N LEU A 22 9.15 3.45 8.35
CA LEU A 22 8.13 2.79 9.17
C LEU A 22 8.37 1.28 9.25
N ILE A 23 8.71 0.63 8.14
CA ILE A 23 9.01 -0.81 8.10
C ILE A 23 10.23 -1.16 8.97
N GLU A 24 11.29 -0.35 8.90
CA GLU A 24 12.50 -0.56 9.71
C GLU A 24 12.22 -0.42 11.23
N GLN A 25 11.40 0.57 11.60
CA GLN A 25 11.05 0.86 12.99
C GLN A 25 10.11 -0.20 13.57
N GLU A 26 9.04 -0.51 12.83
CA GLU A 26 7.97 -1.35 13.35
C GLU A 26 8.14 -2.84 13.05
N LYS A 27 8.94 -3.18 12.03
CA LYS A 27 9.15 -4.54 11.53
C LYS A 27 7.83 -5.31 11.32
N PRO A 28 6.87 -4.77 10.53
CA PRO A 28 5.63 -5.47 10.24
C PRO A 28 5.88 -6.69 9.35
N ASP A 29 5.01 -7.69 9.44
CA ASP A 29 5.00 -8.82 8.52
C ASP A 29 4.25 -8.47 7.21
N LEU A 30 3.23 -7.60 7.32
CA LEU A 30 2.40 -7.12 6.21
C LEU A 30 2.07 -5.63 6.40
N LEU A 31 2.21 -4.86 5.32
CA LEU A 31 1.80 -3.46 5.25
C LEU A 31 0.72 -3.29 4.18
N LEU A 32 -0.46 -2.80 4.55
CA LEU A 32 -1.54 -2.46 3.63
C LEU A 32 -1.52 -0.95 3.37
N LEU A 33 -1.60 -0.57 2.11
CA LEU A 33 -1.37 0.80 1.65
C LEU A 33 -2.56 1.28 0.83
N GLN A 34 -3.23 2.33 1.29
CA GLN A 34 -4.27 3.01 0.50
C GLN A 34 -3.70 4.29 -0.12
N GLU A 35 -4.23 4.65 -1.29
CA GLU A 35 -3.81 5.83 -2.04
C GLU A 35 -2.30 5.80 -2.39
N ALA A 36 -1.79 4.60 -2.68
CA ALA A 36 -0.41 4.40 -3.08
C ALA A 36 -0.17 4.94 -4.49
N VAL A 37 0.64 6.00 -4.59
CA VAL A 37 1.07 6.57 -5.87
C VAL A 37 2.21 5.76 -6.49
N THR A 38 2.46 5.93 -7.79
CA THR A 38 3.47 5.16 -8.56
C THR A 38 4.88 5.18 -7.95
N GLY A 39 5.23 6.24 -7.21
CA GLY A 39 6.51 6.33 -6.50
C GLY A 39 6.72 5.25 -5.44
N ILE A 40 5.65 4.67 -4.88
CA ILE A 40 5.70 3.61 -3.86
C ILE A 40 6.26 2.30 -4.42
N ASN A 41 6.19 2.07 -5.73
CA ASN A 41 6.75 0.87 -6.38
C ASN A 41 8.26 0.69 -6.14
N LYS A 42 8.95 1.74 -5.68
CA LYS A 42 10.38 1.69 -5.31
C LYS A 42 10.63 1.00 -3.97
N LEU A 43 9.60 0.78 -3.15
CA LEU A 43 9.71 0.28 -1.78
C LEU A 43 10.51 -1.03 -1.65
N PRO A 44 10.28 -2.08 -2.47
CA PRO A 44 11.09 -3.30 -2.42
C PRO A 44 12.58 -3.09 -2.66
N GLY A 45 12.94 -2.08 -3.47
CA GLY A 45 14.34 -1.73 -3.70
C GLY A 45 15.02 -1.10 -2.49
N ILE A 46 14.27 -0.65 -1.49
CA ILE A 46 14.78 0.01 -0.27
C ILE A 46 14.86 -1.00 0.89
N VAL A 47 13.78 -1.75 1.12
CA VAL A 47 13.64 -2.64 2.31
C VAL A 47 13.50 -4.13 1.98
N GLY A 48 13.61 -4.50 0.71
CA GLY A 48 13.31 -5.86 0.25
C GLY A 48 11.82 -6.20 0.34
N GLY A 49 11.51 -7.49 0.44
CA GLY A 49 10.12 -8.00 0.45
C GLY A 49 9.43 -7.91 -0.91
N SER A 50 8.15 -8.25 -0.91
CA SER A 50 7.32 -8.30 -2.13
C SER A 50 6.27 -7.20 -2.07
N PHE A 51 6.13 -6.41 -3.14
CA PHE A 51 5.11 -5.37 -3.24
C PHE A 51 4.10 -5.69 -4.33
N TYR A 52 2.82 -5.59 -3.97
CA TYR A 52 1.67 -5.89 -4.80
C TYR A 52 0.82 -4.64 -4.93
N THR A 53 0.28 -4.38 -6.12
CA THR A 53 -0.58 -3.22 -6.37
C THR A 53 -1.82 -3.62 -7.15
N LEU A 54 -2.96 -3.06 -6.76
CA LEU A 54 -4.22 -3.15 -7.48
C LEU A 54 -4.63 -1.74 -7.93
N PRO A 55 -4.40 -1.38 -9.20
CA PRO A 55 -4.72 -0.04 -9.70
C PRO A 55 -6.23 0.17 -9.76
N TRP A 56 -6.68 1.37 -9.40
CA TRP A 56 -8.09 1.74 -9.51
C TRP A 56 -8.33 2.55 -10.80
N LYS A 57 -9.21 2.04 -11.67
CA LYS A 57 -9.52 2.66 -12.96
C LYS A 57 -9.93 4.14 -12.76
N GLY A 58 -9.23 5.04 -13.44
CA GLY A 58 -9.51 6.48 -13.41
C GLY A 58 -8.91 7.23 -12.21
N LYS A 59 -8.07 6.59 -11.39
CA LYS A 59 -7.34 7.23 -10.29
C LYS A 59 -5.82 7.22 -10.55
N THR A 60 -5.12 8.20 -9.99
CA THR A 60 -3.65 8.31 -10.04
C THR A 60 -2.96 7.52 -8.92
N TYR A 61 -3.74 6.79 -8.12
CA TYR A 61 -3.30 6.01 -6.97
C TYR A 61 -3.96 4.63 -6.98
N ALA A 62 -3.38 3.72 -6.21
CA ALA A 62 -3.77 2.31 -6.14
C ALA A 62 -3.95 1.85 -4.69
N LEU A 63 -4.54 0.66 -4.53
CA LEU A 63 -4.33 -0.16 -3.34
C LEU A 63 -2.97 -0.85 -3.47
N GLY A 64 -2.22 -0.92 -2.38
CA GLY A 64 -0.93 -1.56 -2.31
C GLY A 64 -0.83 -2.50 -1.11
N ALA A 65 0.05 -3.50 -1.21
CA ALA A 65 0.41 -4.37 -0.12
C ALA A 65 1.90 -4.70 -0.19
N TRP A 66 2.62 -4.54 0.92
CA TRP A 66 3.99 -4.99 1.06
C TRP A 66 4.05 -6.16 2.04
N LEU A 67 4.69 -7.25 1.64
CA LEU A 67 4.87 -8.46 2.43
C LEU A 67 6.35 -8.66 2.72
N ALA A 68 6.70 -8.85 4.00
CA ALA A 68 8.10 -8.98 4.40
C ALA A 68 8.79 -10.20 3.77
N ARG A 69 8.08 -11.34 3.69
CA ARG A 69 8.59 -12.61 3.15
C ARG A 69 7.47 -13.45 2.54
N GLY A 70 7.80 -14.17 1.48
CA GLY A 70 6.88 -15.10 0.80
C GLY A 70 6.11 -14.46 -0.35
N GLU A 71 5.03 -15.11 -0.72
CA GLU A 71 4.14 -14.71 -1.81
C GLU A 71 2.71 -14.56 -1.32
N MET A 72 1.98 -13.62 -1.91
CA MET A 72 0.57 -13.39 -1.66
C MET A 72 -0.20 -13.43 -2.97
N GLN A 73 -1.35 -14.10 -2.96
CA GLN A 73 -2.35 -13.96 -4.02
C GLN A 73 -3.31 -12.85 -3.63
N THR A 74 -3.61 -11.96 -4.58
CA THR A 74 -4.51 -10.83 -4.38
C THR A 74 -5.62 -10.88 -5.41
N ASP A 75 -6.86 -10.87 -4.94
CA ASP A 75 -8.03 -10.59 -5.77
C ASP A 75 -8.68 -9.29 -5.30
N SER A 76 -9.24 -8.55 -6.25
CA SER A 76 -10.01 -7.35 -5.97
C SER A 76 -11.51 -7.66 -5.97
N LEU A 77 -12.20 -7.23 -4.92
CA LEU A 77 -13.66 -7.19 -4.89
C LEU A 77 -14.11 -5.73 -4.96
N GLU A 78 -14.83 -5.36 -6.01
CA GLU A 78 -15.48 -4.06 -6.05
C GLU A 78 -16.59 -4.01 -5.00
N LEU A 79 -16.50 -3.03 -4.11
CA LEU A 79 -17.56 -2.78 -3.14
C LEU A 79 -18.80 -2.24 -3.88
N PRO A 80 -20.02 -2.61 -3.44
CA PRO A 80 -21.23 -2.03 -4.01
C PRO A 80 -21.17 -0.51 -3.90
N PHE A 81 -21.46 0.19 -5.00
CA PHE A 81 -21.44 1.65 -5.02
C PHE A 81 -22.44 2.18 -3.97
N SER A 82 -21.93 2.80 -2.91
CA SER A 82 -22.80 3.44 -1.93
C SER A 82 -23.46 4.63 -2.62
N LYS A 83 -24.77 4.56 -2.87
CA LYS A 83 -25.60 5.71 -3.29
C LYS A 83 -25.79 6.71 -2.14
N VAL A 84 -24.82 6.85 -1.24
CA VAL A 84 -24.91 7.83 -0.16
C VAL A 84 -24.67 9.18 -0.84
N PRO A 85 -25.65 10.10 -0.85
CA PRO A 85 -25.43 11.42 -1.38
C PRO A 85 -24.34 12.09 -0.53
N GLY A 86 -23.33 12.64 -1.19
CA GLY A 86 -22.53 13.73 -0.63
C GLY A 86 -23.30 15.04 -0.71
#